data_AF-A0A848URX9-F1
#
_entry.id   AF-A0A848URX9-F1
#
_cell.length_a   1.000
_cell.length_b   1.000
_cell.length_c   1.000
_cell.angle_alpha   90.00
_cell.angle_beta   90.00
_cell.angle_gamma   90.00
#
_symmetry.space_group_name_H-M   'P 1'
#
loop_
_entity.id
_entity.type
_entity.pdbx_description
1 polymer ?
#
loop_
_entity_poly.entity_id
_entity_poly.type
_entity_poly.pdbx_seq_one_letter_code
_entity_poly.pdbx_strand_id
1 'polypeptide(L)' 'EADKDVLLNGKRIVKCTNCGSTNTRLVSQFGSTACKAQFQCEDCQEPFDYFKCLK' A
#
# COMPACT_ATOMS: atom_id res chain seq x y z
N GLU A 1 5.05 -20.22 9.97
CA GLU A 1 5.59 -18.94 9.43
C GLU A 1 4.50 -18.16 8.69
N ALA A 2 4.09 -16.99 9.18
CA ALA A 2 3.01 -16.17 8.61
C ALA A 2 3.51 -14.98 7.76
N ASP A 3 4.83 -14.85 7.59
CA ASP A 3 5.48 -13.65 7.05
C ASP A 3 5.54 -13.62 5.51
N LYS A 4 5.40 -14.78 4.85
CA LYS A 4 5.52 -14.87 3.40
C LYS A 4 4.30 -14.34 2.63
N ASP A 5 3.08 -14.51 3.13
CA ASP A 5 1.87 -14.10 2.40
C ASP A 5 1.73 -12.58 2.29
N VAL A 6 2.22 -11.85 3.30
CA VAL A 6 2.26 -10.38 3.31
C VAL A 6 3.21 -9.84 2.23
N LEU A 7 4.31 -10.56 1.96
CA LEU A 7 5.30 -10.20 0.94
C LEU A 7 4.91 -10.67 -0.46
N LEU A 8 4.32 -11.86 -0.58
CA LEU A 8 4.04 -12.51 -1.87
C LEU A 8 2.68 -12.10 -2.45
N ASN A 9 1.67 -11.86 -1.61
CA ASN A 9 0.31 -11.64 -2.09
C ASN A 9 -0.08 -10.16 -2.13
N GLY A 10 0.71 -9.26 -1.53
CA GLY A 10 0.51 -7.80 -1.59
C GLY A 10 -0.86 -7.32 -1.11
N LYS A 11 -1.69 -8.20 -0.52
CA LYS A 11 -3.08 -7.94 -0.12
C LYS A 11 -3.14 -7.19 1.19
N ARG A 12 -2.48 -6.03 1.27
CA ARG A 12 -2.99 -4.97 2.13
C ARG A 12 -3.96 -4.18 1.28
N ILE A 13 -5.25 -4.44 1.44
CA ILE A 13 -6.29 -3.54 0.92
C ILE A 13 -6.14 -2.25 1.74
N VAL A 14 -5.41 -1.29 1.19
CA VAL A 14 -5.20 -0.01 1.85
C VAL A 14 -6.38 0.89 1.54
N LYS A 15 -6.94 1.52 2.56
CA LYS A 15 -7.99 2.53 2.38
C LYS A 15 -7.32 3.87 2.15
N CYS A 16 -7.81 4.63 1.18
CA CYS A 16 -7.35 5.98 0.97
C CYS A 16 -7.68 6.83 2.20
N THR A 17 -6.69 7.56 2.73
CA THR A 17 -6.87 8.49 3.85
C THR A 17 -7.58 9.78 3.45
N ASN A 18 -7.61 10.12 2.16
CA ASN A 18 -8.27 11.33 1.66
C ASN A 18 -9.78 11.13 1.45
N CYS A 19 -10.19 10.03 0.79
CA CYS A 19 -11.61 9.79 0.47
C CYS A 19 -12.24 8.58 1.18
N GLY A 20 -11.45 7.74 1.85
CA GLY A 20 -11.95 6.50 2.48
C GLY A 20 -12.20 5.34 1.51
N SER A 21 -11.97 5.53 0.21
CA SER A 21 -12.14 4.47 -0.80
C SER A 21 -11.14 3.33 -0.58
N THR A 22 -11.59 2.09 -0.76
CA THR A 22 -10.74 0.89 -0.82
C THR A 22 -10.13 0.69 -2.19
N ASN A 23 -10.48 1.53 -3.18
CA ASN A 23 -10.01 1.42 -4.54
C ASN A 23 -8.64 2.10 -4.68
N THR A 24 -7.62 1.49 -4.08
CA THR A 24 -6.24 1.95 -4.17
C THR A 24 -5.39 0.90 -4.86
N ARG A 25 -4.56 1.31 -5.82
CA ARG A 25 -3.61 0.45 -6.50
C ARG A 25 -2.20 0.67 -5.96
N LEU A 26 -1.43 -0.40 -5.91
CA LEU A 26 -0.01 -0.33 -5.59
C LEU A 26 0.75 0.20 -6.81
N VAL A 27 1.37 1.37 -6.67
CA VAL A 27 2.18 1.97 -7.75
C VAL A 27 3.61 1.46 -7.68
N SER A 28 4.20 1.46 -6.48
CA SER A 28 5.53 0.94 -6.25
C SER A 28 5.58 0.17 -4.95
N GLN A 29 6.12 -1.04 -5.00
CA GLN A 29 6.41 -1.81 -3.80
C GLN A 29 7.49 -1.15 -2.94
N PHE A 30 8.32 -0.27 -3.51
CA PHE A 30 9.39 0.41 -2.81
C PHE A 30 9.23 1.91 -3.01
N GLY A 31 8.78 2.61 -1.96
CA GLY A 31 8.72 4.08 -1.92
C GLY A 31 10.10 4.66 -1.62
N SER A 32 10.17 5.70 -0.80
CA SER A 32 11.46 6.35 -0.43
C SER A 32 12.39 5.48 0.42
N THR A 33 11.86 4.41 1.02
CA THR A 33 12.60 3.44 1.85
C THR A 33 12.06 2.05 1.59
N ALA A 34 12.85 0.99 1.78
CA ALA A 34 12.41 -0.40 1.60
C ALA A 34 11.15 -0.76 2.43
N CYS A 35 10.97 -0.09 3.57
CA CYS A 35 9.81 -0.25 4.47
C CYS A 35 8.56 0.55 4.06
N LYS A 36 8.62 1.34 2.98
CA LYS A 36 7.48 2.11 2.44
C LYS A 36 7.07 1.53 1.09
N ALA A 37 5.78 1.47 0.84
CA ALA A 37 5.20 1.20 -0.48
C ALA A 37 4.36 2.40 -0.90
N GLN A 38 4.43 2.75 -2.18
CA GLN A 38 3.64 3.82 -2.77
C GLN A 38 2.34 3.25 -3.32
N PHE A 39 1.23 3.79 -2.86
CA PHE A 39 -0.11 3.48 -3.34
C PHE A 39 -0.73 4.71 -4.01
N GLN A 40 -1.68 4.48 -4.89
CA GLN A 40 -2.47 5.54 -5.51
C GLN A 40 -3.94 5.18 -5.45
N CYS A 41 -4.73 6.13 -4.99
CA CYS A 41 -6.19 6.06 -5.02
C CYS A 41 -6.68 6.16 -6.46
N GLU A 42 -7.55 5.27 -6.93
CA GLU A 42 -8.14 5.40 -8.28
C GLU A 42 -9.37 6.30 -8.30
N ASP A 43 -10.02 6.47 -7.14
CA ASP A 43 -11.21 7.29 -6.96
C ASP A 43 -10.87 8.79 -6.92
N CYS A 44 -9.85 9.12 -6.12
CA CYS A 44 -9.37 10.47 -5.88
C CYS A 44 -8.06 10.79 -6.59
N GLN A 45 -7.46 9.81 -7.28
CA GLN A 45 -6.20 9.92 -8.06
C GLN A 45 -4.95 10.35 -7.28
N GLU A 46 -5.08 10.57 -5.97
CA GLU A 46 -4.00 10.98 -5.08
C GLU A 46 -3.05 9.82 -4.74
N PRO A 47 -1.73 9.98 -4.97
CA PRO A 47 -0.72 9.04 -4.49
C PRO A 47 -0.42 9.25 -2.99
N PHE A 48 -0.18 8.17 -2.26
CA PHE A 48 0.20 8.20 -0.84
C PHE A 48 1.16 7.07 -0.47
N ASP A 49 2.07 7.35 0.47
CA ASP A 49 3.03 6.37 0.98
C ASP A 49 2.45 5.60 2.17
N TYR A 50 2.40 4.28 2.05
CA TYR A 50 1.98 3.38 3.11
C TYR A 50 3.18 2.64 3.70
N PHE A 51 3.32 2.71 5.02
CA PHE A 51 4.36 1.96 5.72
C PHE A 51 4.03 0.47 5.77
N LYS A 52 4.89 -0.32 5.14
CA LYS A 52 4.97 -1.75 5.37
C LYS A 52 5.63 -1.94 6.73
N CYS A 53 4.86 -1.81 7.81
CA CYS A 53 5.28 -2.33 9.12
C CYS A 53 5.45 -3.85 8.94
N LEU A 54 6.69 -4.26 8.68
CA LEU A 54 7.19 -5.61 8.84
C LEU A 54 7.44 -5.74 10.34
N LYS A 55 6.77 -6.69 11.00
CA LYS A 55 7.00 -7.01 12.40
C LYS A 55 7.56 -8.41 12.47
#